data_AF-A0A917R2F9-F1
#
_entry.id   AF-A0A917R2F9-F1
#
_cell.length_a   1.000
_cell.length_b   1.000
_cell.length_c   1.000
_cell.angle_alpha   90.00
_cell.angle_beta   90.00
_cell.angle_gamma   90.00
#
_symmetry.space_group_name_H-M   'P 1'
#
loop_
_entity.id
_entity.type
_entity.pdbx_description
1 polymer ?
#
loop_
_entity_poly.entity_id
_entity_poly.type
_entity_poly.pdbx_seq_one_letter_code
_entity_poly.pdbx_strand_id
1 'polypeptide(L)'
;MREFTTAVVLVTTTMFGATAAGGGPPGHDDRRQVSAQQYRILTRQCRYADTAQARSDCRAEVQRDYRIGERAPDLDCRTYSGVTVCGKLKLSERERRCVRDSVAKGLTYRRAEVECYAFL
;
A
#
# COMPACT_ATOMS: atom_id res chain seq x y z
N MET A 1 -45.05 -43.56 -33.07
CA MET A 1 -45.23 -42.73 -34.28
C MET A 1 -44.25 -41.57 -34.22
N ARG A 2 -43.43 -41.41 -35.28
CA ARG A 2 -42.50 -40.30 -35.60
C ARG A 2 -41.23 -40.25 -34.72
N GLU A 3 -40.10 -40.86 -35.11
CA GLU A 3 -39.18 -40.55 -36.24
C GLU A 3 -38.85 -39.06 -36.33
N PHE A 4 -37.62 -38.67 -35.94
CA PHE A 4 -36.83 -37.59 -36.55
C PHE A 4 -35.33 -37.77 -36.26
N THR A 5 -34.69 -38.46 -37.20
CA THR A 5 -33.47 -38.09 -37.93
C THR A 5 -32.31 -37.42 -37.19
N THR A 6 -31.23 -38.21 -37.17
CA THR A 6 -29.81 -37.90 -37.01
C THR A 6 -29.37 -36.56 -37.64
N ALA A 7 -28.66 -35.74 -36.87
CA ALA A 7 -27.74 -34.74 -37.40
C ALA A 7 -26.39 -34.88 -36.68
N VAL A 8 -25.42 -35.43 -37.42
CA VAL A 8 -24.00 -35.52 -37.07
C VAL A 8 -23.45 -34.10 -37.01
N VAL A 9 -23.02 -33.63 -35.84
CA VAL A 9 -22.24 -32.41 -35.71
C VAL A 9 -20.77 -32.80 -35.55
N LEU A 10 -19.99 -32.38 -36.54
CA LEU A 10 -18.54 -32.54 -36.63
C LEU A 10 -17.85 -32.08 -35.34
N VAL A 11 -17.08 -32.99 -34.74
CA VAL A 11 -16.08 -32.66 -33.73
C VAL A 11 -14.87 -32.03 -34.44
N THR A 12 -14.78 -30.71 -34.43
CA THR A 12 -13.52 -30.02 -34.77
C THR A 12 -12.72 -29.85 -33.49
N THR A 13 -11.81 -30.78 -33.23
CA THR A 13 -10.76 -30.66 -32.21
C THR A 13 -9.75 -29.60 -32.66
N THR A 14 -10.06 -28.34 -32.42
CA THR A 14 -9.04 -27.28 -32.41
C THR A 14 -8.16 -27.49 -31.20
N MET A 15 -6.94 -28.01 -31.42
CA MET A 15 -5.86 -27.93 -30.45
C MET A 15 -5.53 -26.45 -30.23
N PHE A 16 -6.21 -25.82 -29.28
CA PHE A 16 -5.76 -24.55 -28.72
C PHE A 16 -4.54 -24.87 -27.86
N GLY A 17 -3.37 -24.62 -28.44
CA GLY A 17 -2.11 -24.60 -27.71
C GLY A 17 -2.26 -23.65 -26.53
N ALA A 18 -2.05 -24.18 -25.33
CA ALA A 18 -1.96 -23.39 -24.11
C ALA A 18 -0.76 -22.45 -24.24
N THR A 19 -1.00 -21.22 -24.69
CA THR A 19 -0.08 -20.13 -24.42
C THR A 19 -0.10 -19.91 -22.91
N ALA A 20 0.91 -20.43 -22.22
CA ALA A 20 1.22 -20.07 -20.85
C ALA A 20 1.61 -18.59 -20.81
N ALA A 21 0.61 -17.72 -20.86
CA ALA A 21 0.75 -16.35 -20.42
C ALA A 21 1.01 -16.44 -18.91
N GLY A 22 2.25 -16.17 -18.51
CA GLY A 22 2.67 -16.10 -17.12
C GLY A 22 1.91 -15.01 -16.38
N GLY A 23 0.70 -15.35 -15.93
CA GLY A 23 -0.12 -14.61 -14.99
C GLY A 23 -0.52 -15.56 -13.89
N GLY A 24 0.48 -16.10 -13.18
CA GLY A 24 0.20 -16.78 -11.92
C GLY A 24 -0.46 -15.79 -10.95
N PRO A 25 -1.34 -16.24 -10.05
CA PRO A 25 -1.81 -15.40 -8.97
C PRO A 25 -0.58 -14.81 -8.25
N PRO A 26 -0.65 -13.54 -7.80
CA PRO A 26 0.44 -12.95 -7.06
C PRO A 26 0.95 -13.92 -6.01
N GLY A 27 2.25 -14.20 -6.07
CA GLY A 27 2.89 -15.07 -5.09
C GLY A 27 2.61 -14.55 -3.69
N HIS A 28 2.75 -15.42 -2.69
CA HIS A 28 2.51 -15.11 -1.28
C HIS A 28 3.38 -13.96 -0.69
N ASP A 29 4.09 -13.19 -1.51
CA ASP A 29 4.92 -12.09 -1.05
C ASP A 29 5.05 -10.94 -2.08
N ASP A 30 3.91 -10.34 -2.44
CA ASP A 30 3.84 -9.05 -3.16
C ASP A 30 4.30 -7.84 -2.32
N ARG A 31 4.63 -8.09 -1.05
CA ARG A 31 5.01 -7.03 -0.12
C ARG A 31 6.29 -6.36 -0.56
N ARG A 32 6.31 -5.04 -0.45
CA ARG A 32 7.50 -4.26 -0.76
C ARG A 32 8.59 -4.54 0.25
N GLN A 33 9.77 -4.93 -0.24
CA GLN A 33 10.95 -5.10 0.58
C GLN A 33 11.46 -3.75 1.07
N VAL A 34 11.80 -3.68 2.35
CA VAL A 34 12.44 -2.51 2.96
C VAL A 34 13.51 -2.98 3.95
N SER A 35 14.52 -2.14 4.19
CA SER A 35 15.53 -2.46 5.21
C SER A 35 14.88 -2.55 6.60
N ALA A 36 15.50 -3.30 7.52
CA ALA A 36 15.03 -3.40 8.90
C ALA A 36 14.86 -2.03 9.59
N GLN A 37 15.73 -1.07 9.27
CA GLN A 37 15.62 0.31 9.76
C GLN A 37 14.36 1.02 9.22
N GLN A 38 14.09 0.90 7.92
CA GLN A 38 12.89 1.48 7.29
C GLN A 38 11.62 0.86 7.85
N TYR A 39 11.57 -0.47 7.99
CA TYR A 39 10.43 -1.18 8.59
C TYR A 39 10.17 -0.70 10.02
N ARG A 40 11.24 -0.47 10.80
CA ARG A 40 11.13 0.08 12.15
C ARG A 40 10.58 1.51 12.16
N ILE A 41 10.95 2.36 11.20
CA ILE A 41 10.39 3.73 11.08
C ILE A 41 8.91 3.64 10.72
N LEU A 42 8.55 2.87 9.68
CA LEU A 42 7.17 2.60 9.26
C LEU A 42 6.30 2.12 10.41
N THR A 43 6.82 1.23 11.26
CA THR A 43 6.08 0.74 12.42
C THR A 43 6.01 1.78 13.55
N ARG A 44 7.12 2.47 13.86
CA ARG A 44 7.20 3.44 14.97
C ARG A 44 6.37 4.69 14.71
N GLN A 45 6.30 5.16 13.45
CA GLN A 45 5.51 6.35 13.11
C GLN A 45 4.02 6.15 13.42
N CYS A 46 3.52 4.90 13.43
CA CYS A 46 2.14 4.61 13.77
C CYS A 46 1.74 5.08 15.18
N ARG A 47 2.67 5.40 16.08
CA ARG A 47 2.36 5.99 17.39
C ARG A 47 1.69 7.37 17.28
N TYR A 48 1.91 8.06 16.17
CA TYR A 48 1.42 9.40 15.92
C TYR A 48 -0.01 9.45 15.38
N ALA A 49 -0.56 8.31 14.92
CA ALA A 49 -1.95 8.29 14.46
C ALA A 49 -2.92 8.69 15.57
N ASP A 50 -3.90 9.51 15.19
CA ASP A 50 -4.84 10.24 16.06
C ASP A 50 -5.54 9.36 17.12
N THR A 51 -6.05 8.18 16.74
CA THR A 51 -6.84 7.30 17.63
C THR A 51 -6.19 5.93 17.81
N ALA A 52 -6.55 5.21 18.89
CA ALA A 52 -6.08 3.84 19.12
C ALA A 52 -6.36 2.90 17.93
N GLN A 53 -7.54 3.04 17.31
CA GLN A 53 -7.90 2.30 16.10
C GLN A 53 -6.98 2.66 14.93
N ALA A 54 -6.77 3.95 14.67
CA ALA A 54 -5.89 4.40 13.58
C ALA A 54 -4.44 3.91 13.77
N ARG A 55 -3.96 3.82 15.02
CA ARG A 55 -2.64 3.23 15.33
C ARG A 55 -2.60 1.73 15.02
N SER A 56 -3.69 1.01 15.30
CA SER A 56 -3.83 -0.41 14.97
C SER A 56 -3.84 -0.63 13.47
N ASP A 57 -4.68 0.13 12.76
CA ASP A 57 -4.82 0.08 11.31
C ASP A 57 -3.50 0.41 10.60
N CYS A 58 -2.78 1.43 11.09
CA CYS A 58 -1.46 1.78 10.59
C CYS A 58 -0.47 0.60 10.70
N ARG A 59 -0.43 -0.10 11.83
CA ARG A 59 0.46 -1.27 12.00
C ARG A 59 0.06 -2.43 11.11
N ALA A 60 -1.25 -2.68 10.96
CA ALA A 60 -1.76 -3.73 10.07
C ALA A 60 -1.41 -3.43 8.61
N GLU A 61 -1.55 -2.18 8.18
CA GLU A 61 -1.17 -1.71 6.85
C GLU A 61 0.33 -1.87 6.60
N VAL A 62 1.19 -1.53 7.58
CA VAL A 62 2.64 -1.76 7.46
C VAL A 62 2.98 -3.25 7.29
N GLN A 63 2.35 -4.14 8.06
CA GLN A 63 2.59 -5.60 7.96
C GLN A 63 2.07 -6.20 6.65
N ARG A 64 0.96 -5.65 6.13
CA ARG A 64 0.35 -6.05 4.87
C ARG A 64 1.18 -5.61 3.68
N ASP A 65 1.75 -4.41 3.71
CA ASP A 65 2.34 -3.79 2.51
C ASP A 65 3.87 -3.94 2.45
N TYR A 66 4.53 -4.18 3.60
CA TYR A 66 5.99 -4.23 3.69
C TYR A 66 6.51 -5.51 4.33
N ARG A 67 7.72 -5.90 3.92
CA ARG A 67 8.51 -6.93 4.59
C ARG A 67 9.95 -6.49 4.77
N ILE A 68 10.65 -7.07 5.74
CA ILE A 68 12.09 -6.85 5.90
C ILE A 68 12.83 -7.58 4.78
N GLY A 69 13.72 -6.87 4.10
CA GLY A 69 14.56 -7.37 3.03
C GLY A 69 15.59 -6.31 2.62
N GLU A 70 15.78 -6.15 1.31
CA GLU A 70 16.66 -5.11 0.78
C GLU A 70 16.15 -3.69 1.08
N ARG A 71 17.08 -2.74 1.20
CA ARG A 71 16.74 -1.32 1.35
C ARG A 71 15.97 -0.85 0.12
N ALA A 72 14.82 -0.21 0.31
CA ALA A 72 14.11 0.49 -0.76
C ALA A 72 14.61 1.94 -0.85
N PRO A 73 15.48 2.31 -1.81
CA PRO A 73 16.03 3.67 -1.90
C PRO A 73 14.99 4.72 -2.28
N ASP A 74 13.92 4.29 -2.96
CA ASP A 74 12.80 5.10 -3.42
C ASP A 74 11.65 5.18 -2.39
N LEU A 75 11.81 4.59 -1.19
CA LEU A 75 10.87 4.79 -0.10
C LEU A 75 11.03 6.22 0.44
N ASP A 76 9.98 7.01 0.31
CA ASP A 76 9.92 8.40 0.78
C ASP A 76 10.07 8.46 2.31
N CYS A 77 11.30 8.64 2.79
CA CYS A 77 11.62 8.81 4.19
C CYS A 77 12.15 10.22 4.42
N ARG A 78 11.55 10.93 5.37
CA ARG A 78 11.78 12.36 5.62
C ARG A 78 11.81 12.66 7.10
N THR A 79 12.59 13.67 7.47
CA THR A 79 12.76 14.12 8.85
C THR A 79 12.48 15.61 8.96
N TYR A 80 11.52 15.97 9.82
CA TYR A 80 11.23 17.36 10.18
C TYR A 80 11.08 17.45 11.68
N SER A 81 11.62 18.50 12.30
CA SER A 81 11.47 18.76 13.74
C SER A 81 11.81 17.54 14.61
N GLY A 82 12.86 16.79 14.24
CA GLY A 82 13.31 15.58 14.93
C GLY A 82 12.46 14.33 14.71
N VAL A 83 11.34 14.43 13.97
CA VAL A 83 10.46 13.30 13.66
C VAL A 83 10.77 12.76 12.29
N THR A 84 11.06 11.46 12.22
CA THR A 84 11.26 10.74 10.95
C THR A 84 10.08 9.86 10.65
N VAL A 85 9.55 9.96 9.43
CA VAL A 85 8.49 9.10 8.90
C VAL A 85 8.87 8.58 7.52
N CYS A 86 8.31 7.45 7.14
CA CYS A 86 8.45 6.86 5.81
C CYS A 86 7.09 6.58 5.17
N GLY A 87 7.04 6.61 3.84
CA GLY A 87 5.86 6.30 3.06
C GLY A 87 4.75 7.36 3.18
N LYS A 88 3.54 6.96 2.81
CA LYS A 88 2.35 7.80 2.88
C LYS A 88 1.83 7.84 4.33
N LEU A 89 1.42 9.02 4.79
CA LEU A 89 0.78 9.18 6.09
C LEU A 89 -0.74 9.16 5.92
N LYS A 90 -1.42 8.37 6.75
CA LYS A 90 -2.88 8.30 6.74
C LYS A 90 -3.43 9.33 7.72
N LEU A 91 -3.68 10.53 7.20
CA LEU A 91 -4.04 11.67 8.03
C LEU A 91 -5.53 11.69 8.44
N SER A 92 -5.78 11.97 9.72
CA SER A 92 -7.12 12.27 10.22
C SER A 92 -7.67 13.57 9.62
N GLU A 93 -8.96 13.86 9.81
CA GLU A 93 -9.54 15.12 9.34
C GLU A 93 -8.94 16.35 10.04
N ARG A 94 -8.62 16.20 11.34
CA ARG A 94 -7.96 17.23 12.14
C ARG A 94 -6.56 17.49 11.61
N GLU A 95 -5.79 16.43 11.37
CA GLU A 95 -4.45 16.50 10.79
C GLU A 95 -4.46 17.13 9.39
N ARG A 96 -5.40 16.73 8.52
CA ARG A 96 -5.59 17.34 7.20
C ARG A 96 -5.90 18.84 7.29
N ARG A 97 -6.67 19.27 8.30
CA ARG A 97 -6.92 20.70 8.54
C ARG A 97 -5.65 21.43 8.96
N CYS A 98 -4.91 20.86 9.93
CA CYS A 98 -3.61 21.40 10.34
C CYS A 98 -2.65 21.55 9.15
N VAL A 99 -2.61 20.56 8.23
CA VAL A 99 -1.75 20.64 7.03
C VAL A 99 -2.14 21.83 6.16
N ARG A 100 -3.43 22.02 5.88
CA ARG A 100 -3.90 23.17 5.07
C ARG A 100 -3.55 24.50 5.73
N ASP A 101 -3.80 24.63 7.03
CA ASP A 101 -3.55 25.87 7.77
C ASP A 101 -2.05 26.18 7.86
N SER A 102 -1.22 25.16 8.06
CA SER A 102 0.24 25.27 8.07
C SER A 102 0.79 25.68 6.71
N VAL A 103 0.29 25.09 5.62
CA VAL A 103 0.67 25.46 4.26
C VAL A 103 0.27 26.89 3.94
N ALA A 104 -0.94 27.32 4.34
CA ALA A 104 -1.38 28.70 4.19
C ALA A 104 -0.50 29.70 4.94
N LYS A 105 0.18 29.27 6.01
CA LYS A 105 1.15 30.05 6.80
C LYS A 105 2.60 29.95 6.27
N GLY A 106 2.82 29.28 5.13
CA GLY A 106 4.11 29.24 4.44
C GLY A 106 4.94 27.97 4.65
N LEU A 107 4.42 26.93 5.32
CA LEU A 107 5.10 25.64 5.38
C LEU A 107 4.97 24.88 4.06
N THR A 108 6.01 24.10 3.70
CA THR A 108 5.88 23.14 2.60
C THR A 108 4.88 22.05 2.98
N TYR A 109 4.12 21.53 2.01
CA TYR A 109 3.17 20.45 2.26
C TYR A 109 3.85 19.27 2.97
N ARG A 110 5.05 18.87 2.53
CA ARG A 110 5.76 17.72 3.09
C ARG A 110 6.19 17.94 4.55
N ARG A 111 6.56 19.16 4.93
CA ARG A 111 6.88 19.50 6.32
C ARG A 111 5.63 19.56 7.17
N ALA A 112 4.58 20.23 6.69
CA ALA A 112 3.30 20.32 7.37
C ALA A 112 2.69 18.93 7.62
N GLU A 113 2.78 18.01 6.66
CA GLU A 113 2.29 16.63 6.81
C GLU A 113 2.94 15.89 7.99
N VAL A 114 4.27 16.03 8.15
CA VAL A 114 5.01 15.36 9.23
C VAL A 114 4.73 16.02 10.58
N GLU A 115 4.78 17.36 10.63
CA GLU A 115 4.59 18.09 11.88
C GLU A 115 3.15 17.95 12.40
N CYS A 116 2.14 18.06 11.52
CA CYS A 116 0.74 17.88 11.89
C CYS A 116 0.40 16.44 12.24
N TYR A 117 1.06 15.44 11.64
CA TYR A 117 0.87 14.06 12.05
C TYR A 117 1.46 13.80 13.43
N ALA A 118 2.62 14.40 13.75
CA ALA A 118 3.35 14.07 14.96
C ALA A 118 2.96 14.86 16.21
N PHE A 119 2.39 16.06 16.06
CA PHE A 119 2.24 17.04 17.14
C PHE A 119 0.82 17.61 17.33
N LEU A 120 -0.19 17.04 16.67
CA LEU A 120 -1.59 17.49 16.75
C LEU A 120 -2.46 16.56 17.62
#